data_AF-A0A7J3U8K8-F1
#
_entry.id   AF-A0A7J3U8K8-F1
#
_cell.length_a   1.000
_cell.length_b   1.000
_cell.length_c   1.000
_cell.angle_alpha   90.00
_cell.angle_beta   90.00
_cell.angle_gamma   90.00
#
_symmetry.space_group_name_H-M   'P 1'
#
loop_
_entity.id
_entity.type
_entity.pdbx_description
1 polymer ?
#
loop_
_entity_poly.entity_id
_entity_poly.type
_entity_poly.pdbx_seq_one_letter_code
_entity_poly.pdbx_strand_id
1 'polypeptide(L)' 'MIDLDEVEKFLGEWVLIFDDKVINHSYNLEDMLKLAEDYPKEEVTIAKLPVKPGIHHLLD' A
#
# COMPACT_ATOMS: atom_id res chain seq x y z
N MET A 1 1.02 12.35 8.56
CA MET A 1 0.15 12.47 7.35
C MET A 1 0.92 11.87 6.19
N ILE A 2 0.42 10.76 5.64
CA ILE A 2 1.04 10.08 4.49
C ILE A 2 0.92 10.98 3.25
N ASP A 3 2.01 11.15 2.51
CA ASP A 3 2.03 11.89 1.26
C ASP A 3 1.36 11.07 0.15
N LEU A 4 0.39 11.68 -0.54
CA LEU A 4 -0.33 11.03 -1.65
C LEU A 4 0.61 10.71 -2.82
N ASP A 5 1.60 11.56 -3.08
CA ASP A 5 2.59 11.34 -4.15
C ASP A 5 3.51 10.15 -3.86
N GLU A 6 3.71 9.81 -2.58
CA GLU A 6 4.47 8.61 -2.19
C GLU A 6 3.65 7.33 -2.41
N VAL A 7 2.35 7.35 -2.08
CA VAL A 7 1.48 6.17 -2.28
C VAL A 7 1.06 5.94 -3.73
N GLU A 8 1.04 6.97 -4.58
CA GLU A 8 0.69 6.83 -6.00
C GLU A 8 1.60 5.83 -6.76
N LYS A 9 2.86 5.66 -6.32
CA LYS A 9 3.83 4.76 -6.94
C LYS A 9 3.52 3.28 -6.68
N PHE A 10 2.68 3.00 -5.69
CA PHE A 10 2.35 1.64 -5.22
C PHE A 10 0.89 1.27 -5.51
N LEU A 11 0.21 1.98 -6.41
CA LEU A 11 -1.17 1.69 -6.77
C LEU A 11 -1.33 0.23 -7.25
N GLY A 12 -2.33 -0.45 -6.74
CA GLY A 12 -2.55 -1.87 -7.02
C GLY A 12 -1.66 -2.83 -6.21
N GLU A 13 -0.78 -2.32 -5.35
CA GLU A 13 0.02 -3.12 -4.42
C GLU A 13 -0.58 -3.08 -3.00
N TRP A 14 -0.13 -4.00 -2.16
CA TRP A 14 -0.26 -3.88 -0.72
C TRP A 14 0.89 -3.07 -0.18
N VAL A 15 0.63 -2.24 0.83
CA VAL A 15 1.64 -1.43 1.51
C VAL A 15 1.64 -1.73 3.01
N LEU A 16 2.83 -1.69 3.60
CA LEU A 16 3.04 -1.73 5.04
C LEU A 16 3.36 -0.32 5.52
N ILE A 17 2.57 0.17 6.47
CA ILE A 17 2.65 1.53 6.99
C ILE A 17 3.07 1.47 8.46
N PHE A 18 4.10 2.22 8.80
CA PHE A 18 4.61 2.41 10.16
C PHE A 18 5.04 3.86 10.35
N ASP A 19 4.66 4.48 11.46
CA ASP A 19 4.95 5.90 11.75
C ASP A 19 4.58 6.84 10.57
N ASP A 20 3.34 6.70 10.07
CA ASP A 20 2.82 7.46 8.93
C ASP A 20 3.65 7.35 7.63
N LYS A 21 4.47 6.30 7.46
CA LYS A 21 5.31 6.08 6.28
C LYS A 21 5.09 4.71 5.69
N VAL A 22 5.10 4.63 4.36
CA VAL A 22 5.19 3.35 3.66
C VAL A 22 6.61 2.83 3.81
N ILE A 23 6.77 1.73 4.53
CA ILE A 23 8.07 1.11 4.79
C ILE A 23 8.33 -0.12 3.91
N ASN A 24 7.27 -0.74 3.37
CA ASN A 24 7.34 -1.86 2.43
C ASN A 24 6.12 -1.90 1.52
N HIS A 25 6.24 -2.60 0.38
CA HIS A 25 5.16 -2.82 -0.57
C HIS A 25 5.33 -4.15 -1.31
N SER A 26 4.23 -4.78 -1.74
CA SER A 26 4.23 -5.98 -2.59
C SER A 26 2.88 -6.20 -3.26
N TYR A 27 2.86 -6.86 -4.41
CA TYR A 27 1.62 -7.37 -5.01
C TYR A 27 0.99 -8.50 -4.17
N ASN A 28 1.78 -9.20 -3.36
CA ASN A 28 1.35 -10.35 -2.57
C ASN A 28 1.11 -9.96 -1.09
N LEU A 29 -0.07 -10.32 -0.58
CA LEU A 29 -0.42 -10.10 0.83
C LEU A 29 0.44 -10.95 1.79
N GLU A 30 0.82 -12.16 1.39
CA GLU A 30 1.61 -13.06 2.25
C GLU A 30 2.99 -12.46 2.57
N ASP A 31 3.61 -11.79 1.59
CA ASP A 31 4.87 -11.09 1.79
C ASP A 31 4.70 -9.95 2.81
N MET A 32 3.61 -9.20 2.72
CA MET A 32 3.33 -8.11 3.67
C MET A 32 3.05 -8.62 5.08
N LEU A 33 2.37 -9.76 5.21
CA LEU A 33 2.14 -10.37 6.51
C LEU A 33 3.46 -10.81 7.15
N LYS A 34 4.38 -11.41 6.40
CA LYS A 34 5.71 -11.77 6.88
C LYS A 34 6.52 -10.55 7.30
N LEU A 35 6.56 -9.51 6.48
CA LEU A 35 7.28 -8.27 6.81
C LEU A 35 6.70 -7.55 8.03
N ALA A 36 5.39 -7.64 8.25
CA ALA A 36 4.74 -7.05 9.42
C ALA A 36 5.12 -7.74 10.74
N GLU A 37 5.62 -8.97 10.72
CA GLU A 37 6.06 -9.68 11.93
C GLU A 37 7.26 -9.01 12.61
N ASP A 38 8.05 -8.24 11.87
CA ASP A 38 9.19 -7.48 12.38
C ASP A 38 8.78 -6.21 13.14
N TYR A 39 7.49 -5.87 13.20
CA TYR A 39 6.97 -4.63 13.78
C TYR A 39 5.94 -4.87 14.90
N PRO A 40 5.77 -3.92 15.85
CA PRO A 40 4.70 -3.99 16.83
C PRO A 40 3.32 -3.99 16.15
N LYS A 41 2.51 -5.02 16.41
CA LYS A 41 1.20 -5.22 15.76
C LYS A 41 0.22 -4.05 15.95
N GLU A 42 0.35 -3.31 17.05
CA GLU A 42 -0.51 -2.17 17.38
C GLU A 42 -0.08 -0.87 16.67
N GLU A 43 1.11 -0.85 16.07
CA GLU A 43 1.71 0.34 15.45
C GLU A 43 1.79 0.22 13.92
N VAL A 44 1.58 -0.97 13.36
CA VAL A 44 1.71 -1.24 11.92
C VAL A 44 0.36 -1.44 11.26
N THR A 45 0.21 -0.93 10.03
CA THR A 45 -1.00 -1.11 9.21
C THR A 45 -0.64 -1.73 7.86
N ILE A 46 -1.40 -2.74 7.44
CA ILE A 46 -1.35 -3.27 6.08
C ILE A 46 -2.58 -2.76 5.33
N ALA A 47 -2.37 -2.13 4.18
CA ALA A 47 -3.44 -1.59 3.35
C ALA A 47 -3.28 -2.00 1.89
N LYS A 48 -4.40 -2.27 1.19
CA LYS A 48 -4.40 -2.45 -0.26
C LYS A 48 -4.65 -1.11 -0.93
N LEU A 49 -3.75 -0.69 -1.80
CA LEU A 49 -3.98 0.50 -2.61
C LEU A 49 -4.84 0.14 -3.83
N PRO A 50 -5.85 0.97 -4.15
CA PRO A 50 -6.68 0.73 -5.32
C PRO A 50 -5.80 0.80 -6.58
N VAL A 51 -6.16 0.02 -7.59
CA VAL A 51 -5.64 0.26 -8.94
C VAL A 51 -6.16 1.62 -9.41
N LYS A 52 -5.35 2.42 -10.09
CA LYS A 52 -5.87 3.61 -10.79
C LYS A 52 -6.97 3.09 -11.73
N PRO A 53 -8.26 3.46 -11.55
CA PRO A 53 -9.28 3.04 -12.48
C PRO A 53 -8.85 3.56 -13.85
N GLY A 54 -8.60 2.63 -14.78
CA GLY A 54 -8.33 2.99 -16.15
C GLY A 54 -9.43 3.93 -16.60
N ILE A 55 -9.05 5.02 -17.25
CA ILE A 55 -9.95 5.91 -17.97
C ILE A 55 -10.63 5.04 -19.05
N HIS A 56 -11.69 4.33 -18.67
CA HIS A 56 -12.50 3.50 -19.58
C HIS A 56 -13.75 4.25 -20.06
N HIS A 57 -13.87 5.55 -19.72
CA HIS A 57 -15.05 6.37 -19.99
C HIS A 57 -14.80 7.56 -20.93
N LEU A 58 -13.69 7.61 -21.67
CA LEU A 58 -13.43 8.68 -22.65
C LEU A 58 -13.33 8.20 -24.10
N LEU A 59 -13.80 6.99 -24.40
CA LEU A 59 -13.97 6.49 -25.75
C LEU A 59 -15.33 5.79 -25.88
N ASP A 60 -16.40 6.58 -25.75
CA ASP A 60 -17.73 6.28 -26.30
C ASP A 60 -18.04 7.32 -27.39
#